data_AF-A0A4P9X649-F1
#
_entry.id   AF-A0A4P9X649-F1
#
_cell.length_a   1.000
_cell.length_b   1.000
_cell.length_c   1.000
_cell.angle_alpha   90.00
_cell.angle_beta   90.00
_cell.angle_gamma   90.00
#
_symmetry.space_group_name_H-M   'P 1'
#
loop_
_entity.id
_entity.type
_entity.pdbx_description
1 polymer ?
#
loop_
_entity_poly.entity_id
_entity_poly.type
_entity_poly.pdbx_seq_one_letter_code
_entity_poly.pdbx_strand_id
1 'polypeptide(L)'
;MHAYPDPVWVPFLDTRQAVEAGLVGEQDRVLPVGLTAAGLMAAVGRGGQMMPEFPQPILHTLPARLPLLAMDTPAGSLEEKRLREQLVYDRARTPLFAPVPPPGAAAADDPAAQDLATEMALDKSCLLLIQAACKAEKIPRAYDLAGCLHGRRSLEGAVKIAMHHGFPLLAERIQ
;
A
#
# COMPACT_ATOMS: atom_id res chain seq x y z
N MET A 1 15.28 14.79 20.56
CA MET A 1 15.40 13.32 20.61
C MET A 1 14.15 12.76 19.95
N HIS A 2 14.19 12.48 18.64
CA HIS A 2 13.04 11.86 17.96
C HIS A 2 13.02 10.39 18.35
N ALA A 3 12.09 10.01 19.22
CA ALA A 3 11.82 8.60 19.48
C ALA A 3 11.28 8.00 18.18
N TYR A 4 12.05 7.11 17.58
CA TYR A 4 11.49 6.24 16.55
C TYR A 4 10.40 5.39 17.20
N PRO A 5 9.27 5.15 16.50
CA PRO A 5 8.30 4.20 17.01
C PRO A 5 8.98 2.85 17.27
N ASP A 6 8.54 2.15 18.31
CA ASP A 6 9.04 0.82 18.62
C ASP A 6 8.92 -0.08 17.38
N PRO A 7 9.89 -0.98 17.12
CA PRO A 7 9.81 -1.87 15.98
C PRO A 7 8.58 -2.78 16.10
N VAL A 8 7.73 -2.77 15.07
CA VAL A 8 6.53 -3.62 14.99
C VAL A 8 6.64 -4.54 13.78
N TRP A 9 6.29 -5.82 13.98
CA TRP A 9 6.12 -6.77 12.88
C TRP A 9 4.75 -6.60 12.24
N VAL A 10 4.72 -6.27 10.95
CA VAL A 10 3.49 -6.11 10.17
C VAL A 10 3.37 -7.26 9.16
N PRO A 11 2.26 -8.00 9.13
CA PRO A 11 2.05 -9.01 8.10
C PRO A 11 1.83 -8.34 6.74
N PHE A 12 2.84 -8.39 5.87
CA PHE A 12 2.83 -7.65 4.60
C PHE A 12 2.23 -8.43 3.42
N LEU A 13 2.21 -9.77 3.53
CA LEU A 13 1.71 -10.66 2.49
C LEU A 13 1.25 -11.99 3.11
N ASP A 14 0.14 -12.52 2.63
CA ASP A 14 -0.29 -13.91 2.84
C ASP A 14 -0.29 -14.65 1.49
N THR A 15 0.56 -15.67 1.36
CA THR A 15 0.70 -16.44 0.11
C THR A 15 -0.55 -17.23 -0.24
N ARG A 16 -1.46 -17.48 0.71
CA ARG A 16 -2.77 -18.09 0.43
C ARG A 16 -3.62 -17.20 -0.46
N GLN A 17 -3.52 -15.88 -0.32
CA GLN A 17 -4.22 -14.95 -1.22
C GLN A 17 -3.72 -15.04 -2.65
N ALA A 18 -2.45 -15.42 -2.86
CA ALA A 18 -1.93 -15.67 -4.20
C ALA A 18 -2.52 -16.94 -4.83
N VAL A 19 -2.85 -17.94 -4.00
CA VAL A 19 -3.59 -19.13 -4.42
C VAL A 19 -5.02 -18.77 -4.81
N GLU A 20 -5.72 -18.02 -3.97
CA GLU A 20 -7.09 -17.55 -4.23
C GLU A 20 -7.17 -16.68 -5.51
N ALA A 21 -6.15 -15.85 -5.75
CA ALA A 21 -6.03 -15.04 -6.96
C ALA A 21 -5.61 -15.85 -8.22
N GLY A 22 -5.39 -17.17 -8.10
CA GLY A 22 -4.97 -18.04 -9.19
C GLY A 22 -3.55 -17.78 -9.71
N LEU A 23 -2.71 -17.08 -8.94
CA LEU A 23 -1.31 -16.83 -9.29
C LEU A 23 -0.40 -18.03 -8.98
N VAL A 24 -0.82 -18.87 -8.04
CA VAL A 24 -0.11 -20.04 -7.55
C VAL A 24 -1.11 -21.17 -7.34
N GLY A 25 -0.75 -22.43 -7.64
CA GLY A 25 -1.63 -23.57 -7.40
C GLY A 25 -1.75 -23.93 -5.91
N GLU A 26 -2.82 -24.63 -5.54
CA GLU A 26 -3.08 -25.01 -4.14
C GLU A 26 -2.00 -25.94 -3.54
N GLN A 27 -1.40 -26.78 -4.39
CA GLN A 27 -0.30 -27.68 -4.01
C GLN A 27 1.08 -27.07 -4.25
N ASP A 28 1.14 -25.86 -4.80
CA ASP A 28 2.41 -25.24 -5.12
C ASP A 28 3.05 -24.66 -3.85
N ARG A 29 4.37 -24.51 -3.89
CA ARG A 29 5.18 -23.95 -2.81
C ARG A 29 5.81 -22.65 -3.26
N VAL A 30 5.53 -21.58 -2.52
CA VAL A 30 6.12 -20.26 -2.76
C VAL A 30 7.44 -20.17 -2.02
N LEU A 31 8.53 -19.96 -2.76
CA LEU A 31 9.88 -19.84 -2.24
C LEU A 31 10.36 -18.39 -2.38
N PRO A 32 10.42 -17.61 -1.29
CA PRO A 32 10.76 -16.20 -1.35
C PRO A 32 12.22 -16.00 -1.76
N VAL A 33 12.46 -15.06 -2.67
CA VAL A 33 13.79 -14.67 -3.15
C VAL A 33 14.11 -13.22 -2.79
N GLY A 34 13.12 -12.33 -2.89
CA GLY A 34 13.32 -10.91 -2.58
C GLY A 34 12.01 -10.19 -2.36
N LEU A 35 12.08 -9.05 -1.66
CA LEU A 35 10.94 -8.17 -1.43
C LEU A 35 11.22 -6.81 -2.07
N THR A 36 10.28 -6.38 -2.92
CA THR A 36 10.33 -5.07 -3.59
C THR A 36 9.10 -4.24 -3.20
N ALA A 37 9.06 -2.98 -3.61
CA ALA A 37 7.85 -2.15 -3.48
C ALA A 37 6.65 -2.74 -4.26
N ALA A 38 6.90 -3.51 -5.32
CA ALA A 38 5.87 -4.13 -6.13
C ALA A 38 5.32 -5.45 -5.53
N GLY A 39 6.08 -6.11 -4.66
CA GLY A 39 5.68 -7.37 -4.04
C GLY A 39 6.83 -8.33 -3.77
N LEU A 40 6.47 -9.58 -3.46
CA LEU A 40 7.40 -10.67 -3.18
C LEU A 40 7.84 -11.33 -4.49
N MET A 41 9.13 -11.24 -4.80
CA MET A 41 9.76 -12.05 -5.83
C MET A 41 9.96 -13.46 -5.28
N ALA A 42 9.40 -14.46 -5.95
CA ALA A 42 9.44 -15.85 -5.50
C ALA A 42 9.57 -16.82 -6.68
N ALA A 43 10.23 -17.95 -6.41
CA ALA A 43 10.10 -19.14 -7.24
C ALA A 43 8.85 -19.93 -6.80
N VAL A 44 8.20 -20.60 -7.75
CA VAL A 44 7.02 -21.44 -7.47
C VAL A 44 7.37 -22.90 -7.77
N GLY A 45 7.51 -23.71 -6.72
CA GLY A 45 7.67 -25.15 -6.82
C GLY A 45 6.32 -25.80 -7.08
N ARG A 46 6.13 -26.41 -8.25
CA ARG A 46 4.83 -27.00 -8.62
C ARG A 46 4.67 -28.42 -8.09
N GLY A 47 3.43 -28.81 -7.78
CA GLY A 47 3.10 -30.19 -7.44
C GLY A 47 3.69 -30.68 -6.11
N GLY A 48 3.80 -29.79 -5.12
CA GLY A 48 4.26 -30.14 -3.78
C GLY A 48 5.78 -30.27 -3.63
N GLN A 49 6.56 -30.02 -4.68
CA GLN A 49 8.03 -30.01 -4.56
C GLN A 49 8.49 -28.86 -3.66
N MET A 50 9.36 -29.19 -2.70
CA MET A 50 9.85 -28.23 -1.71
C MET A 50 10.91 -27.27 -2.29
N MET A 51 11.61 -27.70 -3.33
CA MET A 51 12.67 -26.93 -3.98
C MET A 51 12.45 -26.95 -5.50
N PRO A 52 12.84 -25.89 -6.22
CA PRO A 52 12.74 -25.91 -7.66
C PRO A 52 13.80 -26.83 -8.26
N GLU A 53 13.40 -27.69 -9.17
CA GLU A 53 14.31 -28.54 -9.94
C GLU A 53 14.97 -27.76 -11.09
N PHE A 54 16.05 -28.32 -11.64
CA PHE A 54 16.69 -27.78 -12.84
C PHE A 54 15.84 -28.08 -14.08
N PRO A 55 15.67 -27.14 -15.02
CA PRO A 55 16.29 -25.81 -15.10
C PRO A 55 15.73 -24.79 -14.12
N GLN A 56 16.54 -23.80 -13.76
CA GLN A 56 16.18 -22.76 -12.78
C GLN A 56 14.79 -22.17 -13.09
N PRO A 57 13.88 -22.13 -12.10
CA PRO A 57 12.52 -21.66 -12.30
C PRO A 57 12.51 -20.17 -12.61
N ILE A 58 11.49 -19.75 -13.36
CA ILE A 58 11.20 -18.34 -13.57
C ILE A 58 10.74 -17.74 -12.24
N LEU A 59 11.30 -16.57 -11.89
CA LEU A 59 10.85 -15.82 -10.72
C LEU A 59 9.57 -15.06 -11.07
N HIS A 60 8.59 -15.18 -10.19
CA HIS A 60 7.31 -14.49 -10.28
C HIS A 60 7.25 -13.42 -9.20
N THR A 61 6.70 -12.25 -9.52
CA THR A 61 6.38 -11.23 -8.52
C THR A 61 4.95 -11.44 -8.04
N LEU A 62 4.80 -11.90 -6.81
CA LEU A 62 3.51 -12.01 -6.14
C LEU A 62 3.15 -10.64 -5.53
N PRO A 63 1.96 -10.08 -5.83
CA PRO A 63 1.58 -8.77 -5.34
C PRO A 63 1.47 -8.77 -3.81
N ALA A 64 2.05 -7.76 -3.17
CA ALA A 64 1.87 -7.57 -1.74
C ALA A 64 0.42 -7.17 -1.44
N ARG A 65 -0.23 -7.94 -0.55
CA ARG A 65 -1.54 -7.63 0.01
C ARG A 65 -1.56 -7.90 1.50
N LEU A 66 -2.00 -6.92 2.27
CA LEU A 66 -2.17 -7.08 3.71
C LEU A 66 -3.33 -8.05 3.99
N PRO A 67 -3.18 -9.00 4.93
CA PRO A 67 -4.24 -9.92 5.30
C PRO A 67 -5.27 -9.25 6.21
N LEU A 68 -6.13 -8.43 5.62
CA LEU A 68 -7.24 -7.78 6.29
C LEU A 68 -8.53 -8.57 6.12
N LEU A 69 -9.54 -8.21 6.91
CA LEU A 69 -10.91 -8.73 6.75
C LEU A 69 -11.64 -8.00 5.61
N ALA A 70 -12.70 -8.62 5.08
CA ALA A 70 -13.59 -8.06 4.06
C ALA A 70 -12.91 -7.68 2.72
N MET A 71 -11.82 -8.37 2.38
CA MET A 71 -11.05 -8.17 1.14
C MET A 71 -11.86 -8.47 -0.13
N ASP A 72 -12.95 -9.23 0.00
CA ASP A 72 -13.95 -9.53 -1.01
C ASP A 72 -14.83 -8.32 -1.39
N THR A 73 -14.82 -7.27 -0.55
CA THR A 73 -15.60 -6.04 -0.81
C THR A 73 -14.73 -4.96 -1.46
N PRO A 74 -15.30 -4.09 -2.33
CA PRO A 74 -14.57 -2.94 -2.87
C PRO A 74 -14.06 -1.99 -1.78
N ALA A 75 -14.80 -1.86 -0.68
CA ALA A 75 -14.42 -1.02 0.45
C ALA A 75 -13.21 -1.61 1.21
N GLY A 76 -13.22 -2.91 1.50
CA GLY A 76 -12.10 -3.59 2.17
C GLY A 76 -10.83 -3.60 1.32
N SER A 77 -10.95 -3.85 0.02
CA SER A 77 -9.82 -3.73 -0.92
C SER A 77 -9.25 -2.30 -0.99
N LEU A 78 -10.08 -1.27 -0.84
CA LEU A 78 -9.62 0.12 -0.82
C LEU A 78 -8.96 0.51 0.52
N GLU A 79 -9.50 0.06 1.64
CA GLU A 79 -8.88 0.25 2.97
C GLU A 79 -7.52 -0.48 3.06
N GLU A 80 -7.43 -1.71 2.52
CA GLU A 80 -6.16 -2.43 2.39
C GLU A 80 -5.13 -1.63 1.61
N LYS A 81 -5.55 -1.14 0.44
CA LYS A 81 -4.67 -0.37 -0.43
C LYS A 81 -4.13 0.86 0.29
N ARG A 82 -4.98 1.61 1.00
CA ARG A 82 -4.57 2.79 1.80
C ARG A 82 -3.57 2.41 2.89
N LEU A 83 -3.82 1.33 3.62
CA LEU A 83 -2.92 0.86 4.69
C LEU A 83 -1.57 0.39 4.12
N ARG A 84 -1.57 -0.30 2.98
CA ARG A 84 -0.33 -0.72 2.31
C ARG A 84 0.46 0.47 1.77
N GLU A 85 -0.22 1.45 1.19
CA GLU A 85 0.41 2.71 0.74
C GLU A 85 0.99 3.50 1.91
N GLN A 86 0.30 3.53 3.07
CA GLN A 86 0.82 4.13 4.30
C GLN A 86 2.14 3.46 4.74
N LEU A 87 2.21 2.13 4.74
CA LEU A 87 3.43 1.41 5.11
C LEU A 87 4.61 1.73 4.17
N VAL A 88 4.32 1.86 2.87
CA VAL A 88 5.34 2.23 1.88
C VAL A 88 5.80 3.68 2.11
N TYR A 89 4.86 4.60 2.36
CA TYR A 89 5.14 6.00 2.66
C TYR A 89 5.98 6.16 3.94
N ASP A 90 5.57 5.51 5.04
CA ASP A 90 6.29 5.56 6.31
C ASP A 90 7.70 4.97 6.19
N ARG A 91 7.85 3.88 5.42
CA ARG A 91 9.15 3.28 5.14
C ARG A 91 10.05 4.24 4.36
N ALA A 92 9.54 4.88 3.31
CA ALA A 92 10.32 5.80 2.48
C ALA A 92 10.88 6.97 3.29
N ARG A 93 10.11 7.46 4.26
CA ARG A 93 10.47 8.61 5.12
C ARG A 93 11.28 8.25 6.35
N THR A 94 11.48 6.96 6.64
CA THR A 94 12.25 6.50 7.79
C THR A 94 13.74 6.49 7.43
N PRO A 95 14.59 7.32 8.07
CA PRO A 95 16.01 7.44 7.72
C PRO A 95 16.79 6.13 7.83
N LEU A 96 16.35 5.21 8.69
CA LEU A 96 16.96 3.88 8.86
C LEU A 96 16.83 3.01 7.59
N PHE A 97 15.82 3.28 6.75
CA PHE A 97 15.58 2.56 5.50
C PHE A 97 15.98 3.35 4.26
N ALA A 98 16.70 4.47 4.43
CA ALA A 98 17.23 5.24 3.31
C ALA A 98 18.08 4.32 2.40
N PRO A 99 17.84 4.33 1.07
CA PRO A 99 18.57 3.46 0.17
C PRO A 99 20.06 3.77 0.22
N VAL A 100 20.86 2.75 0.55
CA VAL A 100 22.32 2.82 0.40
C VAL A 100 22.64 2.50 -1.06
N PRO A 101 23.14 3.45 -1.85
CA PRO A 101 23.48 3.17 -3.24
C PRO A 101 24.60 2.11 -3.28
N PRO A 102 24.49 1.08 -4.13
CA PRO A 102 25.58 0.13 -4.29
C PRO A 102 26.82 0.85 -4.83
N PRO A 103 28.03 0.42 -4.44
CA PRO A 103 29.26 1.06 -4.89
C PRO A 103 29.35 0.99 -6.42
N GLY A 104 29.41 2.16 -7.07
CA GLY A 104 29.51 2.29 -8.52
C GLY A 104 28.18 2.47 -9.28
N ALA A 105 27.03 2.47 -8.60
CA ALA A 105 25.77 2.84 -9.25
C ALA A 105 25.67 4.37 -9.38
N ALA A 106 25.37 4.84 -10.60
CA ALA A 106 24.87 6.19 -10.78
C ALA A 106 23.59 6.35 -9.95
N ALA A 107 23.43 7.47 -9.24
CA ALA A 107 22.22 7.80 -8.50
C ALA A 107 21.04 7.85 -9.48
N ALA A 108 20.37 6.72 -9.68
CA ALA A 108 19.44 6.55 -10.80
C ALA A 108 18.00 6.96 -10.48
N ASP A 109 17.67 7.25 -9.21
CA ASP A 109 16.35 7.74 -8.83
C ASP A 109 16.49 8.93 -7.90
N ASP A 110 15.80 10.03 -8.22
CA ASP A 110 15.68 11.19 -7.34
C ASP A 110 14.81 10.78 -6.13
N PRO A 111 15.38 10.66 -4.91
CA PRO A 111 14.63 10.22 -3.74
C PRO A 111 13.44 11.14 -3.45
N ALA A 112 13.54 12.44 -3.78
CA ALA A 112 12.45 13.38 -3.60
C ALA A 112 11.27 13.09 -4.55
N ALA A 113 11.54 12.62 -5.77
CA ALA A 113 10.50 12.24 -6.71
C ALA A 113 9.77 10.97 -6.26
N GLN A 114 10.50 10.01 -5.68
CA GLN A 114 9.91 8.78 -5.14
C GLN A 114 9.04 9.05 -3.90
N ASP A 115 9.49 9.92 -3.00
CA ASP A 115 8.72 10.36 -1.84
C ASP A 115 7.39 11.00 -2.27
N LEU A 116 7.45 11.94 -3.24
CA LEU A 116 6.26 12.60 -3.78
C LEU A 116 5.30 11.58 -4.44
N ALA A 117 5.82 10.59 -5.15
CA ALA A 117 4.99 9.55 -5.77
C ALA A 117 4.24 8.71 -4.72
N THR A 118 4.90 8.34 -3.61
CA THR A 118 4.26 7.59 -2.52
C THR A 118 3.21 8.43 -1.79
N GLU A 119 3.49 9.71 -1.57
CA GLU A 119 2.54 10.67 -0.98
C GLU A 119 1.28 10.82 -1.84
N MET A 120 1.45 11.02 -3.15
CA MET A 120 0.32 11.15 -4.08
C MET A 120 -0.52 9.86 -4.18
N ALA A 121 0.12 8.69 -4.09
CA ALA A 121 -0.60 7.42 -4.08
C ALA A 121 -1.49 7.29 -2.84
N LEU A 122 -0.93 7.58 -1.66
CA LEU A 122 -1.65 7.57 -0.38
C LEU A 122 -2.81 8.59 -0.36
N ASP A 123 -2.56 9.82 -0.79
CA ASP A 123 -3.61 10.86 -0.87
C ASP A 123 -4.75 10.43 -1.80
N LYS A 124 -4.43 9.76 -2.92
CA LYS A 124 -5.43 9.26 -3.86
C LYS A 124 -6.33 8.19 -3.21
N SER A 125 -5.79 7.24 -2.45
CA SER A 125 -6.63 6.25 -1.76
C SER A 125 -7.44 6.87 -0.63
N CYS A 126 -6.88 7.84 0.10
CA CYS A 126 -7.62 8.64 1.09
C CYS A 126 -8.82 9.38 0.45
N LEU A 127 -8.65 10.03 -0.71
CA LEU A 127 -9.74 10.73 -1.39
C LEU A 127 -10.88 9.79 -1.81
N LEU A 128 -10.55 8.58 -2.30
CA LEU A 128 -11.56 7.57 -2.63
C LEU A 128 -12.32 7.10 -1.38
N LEU A 129 -11.64 6.96 -0.25
CA LEU A 129 -12.28 6.61 1.03
C LEU A 129 -13.14 7.75 1.57
N ILE A 130 -12.72 9.01 1.42
CA ILE A 130 -13.52 10.19 1.78
C ILE A 130 -14.81 10.20 0.95
N GLN A 131 -14.71 9.99 -0.36
CA GLN A 131 -15.89 9.90 -1.23
C GLN A 131 -16.83 8.77 -0.79
N ALA A 132 -16.29 7.59 -0.50
CA ALA A 132 -17.08 6.46 0.00
C ALA A 132 -17.75 6.76 1.35
N ALA A 133 -17.05 7.43 2.27
CA ALA A 133 -17.57 7.84 3.58
C ALA A 133 -18.68 8.89 3.45
N CYS A 134 -18.51 9.90 2.57
CA CYS A 134 -19.55 10.89 2.27
C CYS A 134 -20.78 10.23 1.65
N LYS A 135 -20.61 9.30 0.71
CA LYS A 135 -21.72 8.54 0.12
C LYS A 135 -22.49 7.70 1.15
N ALA A 136 -21.82 7.22 2.19
CA ALA A 136 -22.40 6.46 3.28
C ALA A 136 -22.82 7.34 4.48
N GLU A 137 -22.79 8.66 4.34
CA GLU A 137 -23.12 9.65 5.39
C GLU A 137 -22.30 9.51 6.69
N LYS A 138 -21.09 8.94 6.60
CA LYS A 138 -20.16 8.78 7.74
C LYS A 138 -19.24 9.98 7.88
N ILE A 139 -19.82 11.14 8.21
CA ILE A 139 -19.12 12.44 8.26
C ILE A 139 -17.88 12.45 9.16
N PRO A 140 -17.89 11.91 10.39
CA PRO A 140 -16.71 11.89 11.24
C PRO A 140 -15.54 11.12 10.59
N ARG A 141 -15.83 9.98 9.95
CA ARG A 141 -14.81 9.20 9.24
C ARG A 141 -14.24 9.95 8.05
N ALA A 142 -15.07 10.68 7.30
CA ALA A 142 -14.60 11.51 6.19
C ALA A 142 -13.66 12.62 6.68
N TYR A 143 -13.96 13.23 7.84
CA TYR A 143 -13.10 14.24 8.46
C TYR A 143 -11.77 13.64 8.93
N ASP A 144 -11.78 12.48 9.59
CA ASP A 144 -10.56 11.80 10.03
C ASP A 144 -9.63 11.47 8.85
N LEU A 145 -10.22 11.00 7.74
CA LEU A 145 -9.48 10.69 6.52
C LEU A 145 -8.92 11.95 5.83
N ALA A 146 -9.61 13.08 5.92
CA ALA A 146 -9.09 14.36 5.40
C ALA A 146 -7.83 14.80 6.17
N GLY A 147 -7.76 14.50 7.48
CA GLY A 147 -6.55 14.71 8.29
C GLY A 147 -5.35 13.84 7.90
N CYS A 148 -5.55 12.81 7.06
CA CYS A 148 -4.47 11.98 6.52
C CYS A 148 -3.94 12.47 5.17
N LEU A 149 -4.47 13.57 4.61
CA LEU A 149 -4.02 14.13 3.34
C LEU A 149 -2.79 15.02 3.53
N HIS A 150 -1.84 14.94 2.60
CA HIS A 150 -0.57 15.66 2.67
C HIS A 150 -0.54 16.86 1.72
N GLY A 151 -1.04 16.68 0.50
CA GLY A 151 -1.00 17.69 -0.54
C GLY A 151 -2.14 18.72 -0.44
N ARG A 152 -1.83 20.01 -0.62
CA ARG A 152 -2.85 21.08 -0.70
C ARG A 152 -3.92 20.81 -1.76
N ARG A 153 -3.52 20.30 -2.92
CA ARG A 153 -4.44 19.90 -4.00
C ARG A 153 -5.38 18.77 -3.58
N SER A 154 -4.89 17.84 -2.75
CA SER A 154 -5.69 16.75 -2.21
C SER A 154 -6.72 17.28 -1.22
N LEU A 155 -6.34 18.20 -0.33
CA LEU A 155 -7.28 18.89 0.57
C LEU A 155 -8.38 19.64 -0.20
N GLU A 156 -8.03 20.40 -1.22
CA GLU A 156 -9.01 21.04 -2.12
C GLU A 156 -9.94 20.01 -2.79
N GLY A 157 -9.40 18.83 -3.15
CA GLY A 157 -10.17 17.71 -3.66
C GLY A 157 -11.18 17.18 -2.64
N ALA A 158 -10.78 17.02 -1.38
CA ALA A 158 -11.66 16.59 -0.30
C ALA A 158 -12.79 17.60 -0.03
N VAL A 159 -12.49 18.90 -0.06
CA VAL A 159 -13.48 19.99 0.03
C VAL A 159 -14.50 19.88 -1.11
N LYS A 160 -14.05 19.67 -2.36
CA LYS A 160 -14.94 19.48 -3.51
C LYS A 160 -15.83 18.24 -3.37
N ILE A 161 -15.30 17.13 -2.87
CA ILE A 161 -16.06 15.91 -2.59
C ILE A 161 -17.15 16.18 -1.53
N ALA A 162 -16.79 16.83 -0.42
CA ALA A 162 -17.73 17.17 0.65
C ALA A 162 -18.87 18.08 0.14
N MET A 163 -18.53 19.11 -0.64
CA MET A 163 -19.52 20.00 -1.25
C MET A 163 -20.43 19.27 -2.25
N HIS A 164 -19.87 18.38 -3.08
CA HIS A 164 -20.64 17.59 -4.06
C HIS A 164 -21.70 16.71 -3.39
N HIS A 165 -21.40 16.15 -2.22
CA HIS A 165 -22.33 15.32 -1.45
C HIS A 165 -23.25 16.12 -0.50
N GLY A 166 -23.21 17.46 -0.53
CA GLY A 166 -24.10 18.30 0.27
C GLY A 166 -23.69 18.49 1.74
N PHE A 167 -22.40 18.37 2.06
CA PHE A 167 -21.87 18.55 3.42
C PHE A 167 -21.00 19.82 3.53
N PRO A 168 -21.59 21.03 3.48
CA PRO A 168 -20.82 22.28 3.51
C PRO A 168 -20.09 22.51 4.84
N LEU A 169 -20.67 22.07 5.97
CA LEU A 169 -20.02 22.14 7.28
C LEU A 169 -18.77 21.25 7.36
N LEU A 170 -18.78 20.10 6.69
CA LEU A 170 -17.57 19.26 6.57
C LEU A 170 -16.52 19.98 5.72
N ALA A 171 -16.94 20.56 4.59
CA ALA A 171 -16.05 21.29 3.70
C ALA A 171 -15.37 22.49 4.39
N GLU A 172 -16.11 23.26 5.19
CA GLU A 172 -15.57 24.38 5.98
C GLU A 172 -14.53 23.91 7.02
N ARG A 173 -14.75 22.74 7.64
CA ARG A 173 -13.82 22.19 8.64
C ARG A 173 -12.53 21.61 8.05
N ILE A 174 -12.53 21.24 6.77
CA ILE A 174 -11.36 20.70 6.07
C ILE A 174 -10.41 21.82 5.61
N GLN A 175 -10.95 23.03 5.38
CA GLN A 175 -10.17 24.22 4.99
C GLN A 175 -9.33 24.76 6.14
#